data_AF-A0A2G9IHQ8-F1
#
_entry.id   AF-A0A2G9IHQ8-F1
#
_cell.length_a   1.000
_cell.length_b   1.000
_cell.length_c   1.000
_cell.angle_alpha   90.00
_cell.angle_beta   90.00
_cell.angle_gamma   90.00
#
_symmetry.space_group_name_H-M   'P 1'
#
loop_
_entity.id
_entity.type
_entity.pdbx_description
1 polymer ?
#
loop_
_entity_poly.entity_id
_entity_poly.type
_entity_poly.pdbx_seq_one_letter_code
_entity_poly.pdbx_strand_id
1 'polypeptide(L)'
;MQQKKKNPMNYITRERVYRFSKEDYSRTTWAMFLYRYFPKKQVDVILKDYDVRIDTRYSYQGGYGVILPFKNIENKIRDVRVMLTNPKTGSIIKSNNGDNHIYVQKISKQFSHIPYDPCPFLNCYFSIGAELAKGYELKKIPTPFGLNRILRAKEICVVTSPIDAIVMSIIYPYATWIASGYEGKFSVNLFHPYNVREIREQRTQVTLFPEYSNINEANQVADYLVKSGIQTQVYQQIDILRKWDYIGDRRSIATIALKTLEQQFSYSDILIALQLVNEDKIISEQYDKAVYSTKLELSTHFSNINDKKINGKK
;
A
#
# COMPACT_ATOMS: atom_id res chain seq x y z
N MET A 1 5.13 39.86 18.95
CA MET A 1 5.39 39.28 17.62
C MET A 1 4.07 38.98 16.93
N GLN A 2 3.70 39.70 15.87
CA GLN A 2 2.53 39.34 15.06
C GLN A 2 2.85 38.04 14.30
N GLN A 3 2.11 36.96 14.58
CA GLN A 3 2.21 35.75 13.77
C GLN A 3 1.75 36.10 12.34
N LYS A 4 2.68 36.10 11.38
CA LYS A 4 2.32 36.21 9.96
C LYS A 4 1.35 35.08 9.62
N LYS A 5 0.13 35.44 9.20
CA LYS A 5 -0.89 34.50 8.75
C LYS A 5 -0.31 33.69 7.59
N LYS A 6 -0.18 32.37 7.77
CA LYS A 6 0.37 31.49 6.73
C LYS A 6 -0.64 31.34 5.60
N ASN A 7 -0.15 31.29 4.37
CA ASN A 7 -1.01 30.99 3.23
C ASN A 7 -1.51 29.53 3.33
N PRO A 8 -2.78 29.26 2.99
CA PRO A 8 -3.30 27.90 2.99
C PRO A 8 -2.66 27.08 1.86
N MET A 9 -2.36 25.82 2.15
CA MET A 9 -1.90 24.81 1.19
C MET A 9 -2.90 23.65 1.19
N ASN A 10 -3.51 23.40 0.04
CA ASN A 10 -4.49 22.31 -0.10
C ASN A 10 -3.82 20.96 -0.44
N TYR A 11 -2.64 21.01 -1.06
CA TYR A 11 -1.89 19.82 -1.48
C TYR A 11 -0.40 20.01 -1.27
N ILE A 12 0.27 18.94 -0.83
CA ILE A 12 1.74 18.89 -0.76
C ILE A 12 2.27 18.80 -2.18
N THR A 13 3.25 19.64 -2.53
CA THR A 13 3.84 19.60 -3.87
C THR A 13 4.69 18.35 -4.07
N ARG A 14 4.73 17.85 -5.31
CA ARG A 14 5.52 16.67 -5.68
C ARG A 14 6.99 16.85 -5.32
N GLU A 15 7.57 18.01 -5.59
CA GLU A 15 8.96 18.37 -5.27
C GLU A 15 9.33 18.10 -3.80
N ARG A 16 8.44 18.43 -2.87
CA ARG A 16 8.68 18.23 -1.43
C ARG A 16 8.70 16.75 -1.04
N VAL A 17 7.99 15.90 -1.78
CA VAL A 17 8.00 14.44 -1.61
C VAL A 17 9.14 13.79 -2.42
N TYR A 18 9.55 14.39 -3.52
CA TYR A 18 10.55 13.81 -4.43
C TYR A 18 11.98 13.85 -3.88
N ARG A 19 12.20 14.56 -2.78
CA ARG A 19 13.43 14.44 -1.98
C ARG A 19 13.64 13.03 -1.39
N PHE A 20 12.58 12.24 -1.28
CA PHE A 20 12.66 10.85 -0.81
C PHE A 20 12.85 9.91 -2.01
N SER A 21 13.86 9.05 -1.91
CA SER A 21 14.23 8.12 -2.98
C SER A 21 13.13 7.10 -3.25
N LYS A 22 13.05 6.64 -4.49
CA LYS A 22 12.27 5.46 -4.92
C LYS A 22 13.17 4.38 -5.52
N GLU A 23 14.47 4.50 -5.27
CA GLU A 23 15.52 3.62 -5.77
C GLU A 23 16.09 2.83 -4.60
N ASP A 24 16.42 1.56 -4.85
CA ASP A 24 16.98 0.63 -3.86
C ASP A 24 16.08 0.34 -2.64
N TYR A 25 14.89 -0.20 -2.91
CA TYR A 25 13.96 -0.64 -1.85
C TYR A 25 14.57 -1.68 -0.89
N SER A 26 15.62 -2.39 -1.29
CA SER A 26 16.19 -3.53 -0.56
C SER A 26 16.58 -3.21 0.88
N ARG A 27 16.83 -1.93 1.16
CA ARG A 27 17.22 -1.41 2.46
C ARG A 27 16.05 -0.96 3.33
N THR A 28 14.80 -1.12 2.90
CA THR A 28 13.61 -0.74 3.67
C THR A 28 13.07 -1.91 4.49
N THR A 29 12.46 -1.63 5.65
CA THR A 29 11.82 -2.68 6.47
C THR A 29 10.70 -3.39 5.71
N TRP A 30 10.01 -2.69 4.81
CA TRP A 30 8.98 -3.25 3.94
C TRP A 30 9.56 -4.26 2.94
N ALA A 31 10.61 -3.91 2.21
CA ALA A 31 11.20 -4.83 1.24
C ALA A 31 11.84 -6.05 1.92
N MET A 32 12.55 -5.84 3.03
CA MET A 32 13.13 -6.94 3.82
C MET A 32 12.05 -7.96 4.25
N PHE A 33 10.87 -7.48 4.63
CA PHE A 33 9.73 -8.34 4.95
C PHE A 33 9.14 -9.02 3.70
N LEU A 34 8.81 -8.25 2.67
CA LEU A 34 8.11 -8.73 1.49
C LEU A 34 8.96 -9.70 0.64
N TYR A 35 10.28 -9.49 0.55
CA TYR A 35 11.19 -10.37 -0.20
C TYR A 35 11.29 -11.79 0.38
N ARG A 36 10.82 -12.01 1.61
CA ARG A 36 10.74 -13.36 2.20
C ARG A 36 9.64 -14.22 1.60
N TYR A 37 8.61 -13.58 1.02
CA TYR A 37 7.42 -14.26 0.49
C TYR A 37 7.31 -14.13 -1.02
N PHE A 38 7.94 -13.12 -1.61
CA PHE A 38 7.72 -12.72 -2.99
C PHE A 38 9.03 -12.45 -3.74
N PRO A 39 9.09 -12.73 -5.05
CA PRO A 39 10.24 -12.37 -5.88
C PRO A 39 10.54 -10.86 -5.84
N LYS A 40 11.81 -10.50 -5.66
CA LYS A 40 12.28 -9.11 -5.57
C LYS A 40 11.71 -8.20 -6.66
N LYS A 41 11.75 -8.64 -7.91
CA LYS A 41 11.27 -7.87 -9.07
C LYS A 41 9.78 -7.52 -8.94
N GLN A 42 8.95 -8.43 -8.44
CA GLN A 42 7.51 -8.22 -8.29
C GLN A 42 7.23 -7.23 -7.16
N VAL A 43 7.91 -7.38 -6.02
CA VAL A 43 7.81 -6.44 -4.90
C VAL A 43 8.21 -5.04 -5.31
N ASP A 44 9.36 -4.88 -5.97
CA ASP A 44 9.86 -3.57 -6.40
C ASP A 44 8.90 -2.86 -7.35
N VAL A 45 8.27 -3.61 -8.26
CA VAL A 45 7.25 -3.09 -9.18
C VAL A 45 6.04 -2.58 -8.40
N ILE A 46 5.51 -3.36 -7.46
CA ILE A 46 4.33 -2.96 -6.69
C ILE A 46 4.62 -1.79 -5.75
N LEU A 47 5.76 -1.78 -5.06
CA LEU A 47 6.16 -0.64 -4.21
C LEU A 47 6.25 0.66 -5.03
N LYS A 48 6.86 0.59 -6.22
CA LYS A 48 6.94 1.72 -7.15
C LYS A 48 5.56 2.17 -7.64
N ASP A 49 4.69 1.22 -7.93
CA ASP A 49 3.34 1.45 -8.43
C ASP A 49 2.42 2.15 -7.40
N TYR A 50 2.64 1.89 -6.11
CA TYR A 50 2.04 2.66 -5.00
C TYR A 50 2.79 3.96 -4.65
N ASP A 51 3.86 4.31 -5.37
CA ASP A 51 4.77 5.43 -5.09
C ASP A 51 5.33 5.41 -3.65
N VAL A 52 5.57 4.20 -3.14
CA VAL A 52 6.31 4.00 -1.88
C VAL A 52 7.71 4.53 -2.07
N ARG A 53 8.18 5.28 -1.08
CA ARG A 53 9.49 5.94 -1.06
C ARG A 53 10.26 5.56 0.19
N ILE A 54 11.55 5.84 0.20
CA ILE A 54 12.46 5.50 1.28
C ILE A 54 12.61 6.71 2.19
N ASP A 55 12.45 6.50 3.50
CA ASP A 55 12.86 7.46 4.51
C ASP A 55 14.08 6.96 5.26
N THR A 56 15.25 7.46 4.89
CA THR A 56 16.49 7.07 5.57
C THR A 56 16.58 7.67 6.96
N ARG A 57 15.73 8.62 7.35
CA ARG A 57 15.83 9.27 8.67
C ARG A 57 15.42 8.35 9.81
N TYR A 58 14.67 7.30 9.51
CA TYR A 58 14.16 6.35 10.49
C TYR A 58 14.69 4.96 10.15
N SER A 59 15.20 4.25 11.14
CA SER A 59 15.65 2.87 10.96
C SER A 59 15.20 1.96 12.10
N TYR A 60 15.02 0.70 11.77
CA TYR A 60 14.71 -0.37 12.72
C TYR A 60 15.36 -1.67 12.25
N GLN A 61 16.15 -2.27 13.14
CA GLN A 61 16.85 -3.54 12.88
C GLN A 61 17.60 -3.56 11.53
N GLY A 62 18.29 -2.47 11.19
CA GLY A 62 19.07 -2.32 9.96
C GLY A 62 18.28 -1.92 8.71
N GLY A 63 16.94 -1.91 8.76
CA GLY A 63 16.09 -1.45 7.67
C GLY A 63 15.60 -0.01 7.85
N TYR A 64 15.45 0.73 6.75
CA TYR A 64 14.89 2.08 6.69
C TYR A 64 13.37 2.10 6.68
N GLY A 65 12.80 3.19 7.19
CA GLY A 65 11.38 3.48 7.08
C GLY A 65 10.95 3.77 5.64
N VAL A 66 9.64 3.79 5.43
CA VAL A 66 9.03 4.14 4.15
C VAL A 66 8.19 5.40 4.24
N ILE A 67 8.14 6.13 3.15
CA ILE A 67 7.22 7.25 2.90
C ILE A 67 6.06 6.75 2.04
N LEU A 68 4.85 7.08 2.51
CA LEU A 68 3.58 6.73 1.89
C LEU A 68 2.85 8.02 1.50
N PRO A 69 2.86 8.39 0.20
CA PRO A 69 2.08 9.53 -0.28
C PRO A 69 0.60 9.15 -0.40
N PHE A 70 -0.28 9.88 0.29
CA PHE A 70 -1.72 9.71 0.20
C PHE A 70 -2.27 10.68 -0.85
N LYS A 71 -2.75 10.11 -1.95
CA LYS A 71 -3.12 10.86 -3.16
C LYS A 71 -4.61 10.71 -3.46
N ASN A 72 -5.22 11.77 -3.97
CA ASN A 72 -6.55 11.67 -4.56
C ASN A 72 -6.51 11.04 -5.95
N ILE A 73 -7.69 10.84 -6.56
CA ILE A 73 -7.80 10.27 -7.92
C ILE A 73 -7.00 11.03 -8.99
N GLU A 74 -6.78 12.33 -8.81
CA GLU A 74 -5.98 13.20 -9.71
C GLU A 74 -4.48 13.17 -9.43
N ASN A 75 -3.99 12.27 -8.58
CA ASN A 75 -2.59 12.19 -8.14
C ASN A 75 -2.06 13.43 -7.39
N LYS A 76 -2.94 14.23 -6.78
CA LYS A 76 -2.56 15.33 -5.87
C LYS A 76 -2.38 14.78 -4.46
N ILE A 77 -1.28 15.19 -3.80
CA ILE A 77 -0.86 14.64 -2.50
C ILE A 77 -1.56 15.41 -1.38
N ARG A 78 -2.45 14.73 -0.63
CA ARG A 78 -3.24 15.31 0.46
C ARG A 78 -2.59 15.10 1.84
N ASP A 79 -1.82 14.02 1.99
CA ASP A 79 -1.00 13.75 3.17
C ASP A 79 0.22 12.90 2.79
N VAL A 80 1.22 12.85 3.65
CA VAL A 80 2.38 11.98 3.51
C VAL A 80 2.68 11.40 4.87
N ARG A 81 2.79 10.07 4.95
CA ARG A 81 3.05 9.37 6.21
C ARG A 81 4.35 8.60 6.16
N VAL A 82 5.03 8.55 7.30
CA VAL A 82 6.14 7.64 7.56
C VAL A 82 5.57 6.37 8.15
N MET A 83 6.07 5.21 7.71
CA MET A 83 5.81 3.94 8.36
C MET A 83 7.11 3.17 8.56
N LEU A 84 7.29 2.65 9.77
CA LEU A 84 8.37 1.73 10.12
C LEU A 84 7.75 0.44 10.65
N THR A 85 8.14 -0.68 10.06
CA THR A 85 7.58 -2.01 10.37
C THR A 85 8.68 -2.95 10.83
N ASN A 86 8.29 -4.02 11.53
CA ASN A 86 9.20 -5.10 11.83
C ASN A 86 9.57 -5.83 10.51
N PRO A 87 10.85 -5.93 10.12
CA PRO A 87 11.25 -6.56 8.87
C PRO A 87 10.99 -8.08 8.85
N LYS A 88 10.67 -8.68 10.01
CA LYS A 88 10.31 -10.10 10.11
C LYS A 88 8.80 -10.33 10.06
N THR A 89 7.99 -9.47 10.67
CA THR A 89 6.55 -9.72 10.79
C THR A 89 5.67 -8.82 9.92
N GLY A 90 6.20 -7.71 9.42
CA GLY A 90 5.44 -6.70 8.68
C GLY A 90 4.55 -5.81 9.55
N SER A 91 4.45 -6.11 10.85
CA SER A 91 3.70 -5.33 11.85
C SER A 91 4.30 -3.93 12.02
N ILE A 92 3.46 -2.91 12.21
CA ILE A 92 3.96 -1.58 12.61
C ILE A 92 4.63 -1.69 13.98
N ILE A 93 5.77 -1.04 14.15
CA ILE A 93 6.47 -1.02 15.43
C ILE A 93 5.64 -0.23 16.45
N LYS A 94 5.25 -0.90 17.53
CA LYS A 94 4.59 -0.28 18.69
C LYS A 94 5.67 0.05 19.72
N SER A 95 5.85 1.33 20.00
CA SER A 95 6.90 1.85 20.89
C SER A 95 6.73 1.51 22.38
N ASN A 96 5.80 0.63 22.73
CA ASN A 96 5.27 0.51 24.09
C ASN A 96 6.15 -0.37 25.00
N ASN A 97 7.19 -1.01 24.48
CA ASN A 97 8.02 -1.96 25.23
C ASN A 97 9.49 -1.52 25.41
N GLY A 98 9.83 -0.25 25.15
CA GLY A 98 11.22 0.21 25.27
C GLY A 98 12.16 -0.48 24.27
N ASP A 99 11.68 -0.74 23.04
CA ASP A 99 12.50 -1.37 22.01
C ASP A 99 13.61 -0.41 21.57
N ASN A 100 14.83 -0.72 22.01
CA ASN A 100 16.02 0.11 21.80
C ASN A 100 16.52 0.12 20.35
N HIS A 101 15.87 -0.60 19.43
CA HIS A 101 16.31 -0.71 18.03
C HIS A 101 15.64 0.29 17.09
N ILE A 102 14.82 1.21 17.58
CA ILE A 102 14.32 2.32 16.78
C ILE A 102 15.36 3.43 16.80
N TYR A 103 15.83 3.84 15.63
CA TYR A 103 16.78 4.93 15.54
C TYR A 103 16.35 6.03 14.57
N VAL A 104 16.74 7.27 14.88
CA VAL A 104 16.33 8.47 14.15
C VAL A 104 17.51 9.40 13.89
N GLN A 105 17.59 9.92 12.67
CA GLN A 105 18.36 11.11 12.35
C GLN A 105 17.43 12.33 12.47
N LYS A 106 17.65 13.21 13.46
CA LYS A 106 16.81 14.38 13.77
C LYS A 106 17.04 15.56 12.80
N ILE A 107 16.88 15.30 11.51
CA ILE A 107 17.10 16.25 10.42
C ILE A 107 16.12 16.03 9.28
N SER A 108 16.00 16.99 8.39
CA SER A 108 15.12 16.88 7.21
C SER A 108 15.79 16.24 5.99
N LYS A 109 17.14 16.22 5.94
CA LYS A 109 17.93 15.71 4.82
C LYS A 109 17.99 14.18 4.82
N GLN A 110 17.85 13.57 3.64
CA GLN A 110 18.05 12.13 3.43
C GLN A 110 19.55 11.80 3.32
N PHE A 111 19.94 10.56 3.62
CA PHE A 111 21.32 10.06 3.55
C PHE A 111 22.36 10.98 4.23
N SER A 112 22.03 11.48 5.42
CA SER A 112 22.97 12.30 6.17
C SER A 112 24.03 11.45 6.84
N HIS A 113 25.20 12.05 7.06
CA HIS A 113 26.29 11.49 7.87
C HIS A 113 26.06 11.67 9.38
N ILE A 114 24.98 12.36 9.79
CA ILE A 114 24.65 12.54 11.21
C ILE A 114 24.37 11.17 11.86
N PRO A 115 24.92 10.89 13.05
CA PRO A 115 24.63 9.65 13.76
C PRO A 115 23.14 9.45 14.02
N TYR A 116 22.76 8.18 14.11
CA TYR A 116 21.42 7.77 14.50
C TYR A 116 21.30 7.79 16.03
N ASP A 117 20.29 8.50 16.54
CA ASP A 117 19.96 8.50 17.96
C ASP A 117 18.92 7.41 18.25
N PRO A 118 19.04 6.63 19.34
CA PRO A 118 17.97 5.74 19.77
C PRO A 118 16.71 6.54 20.15
N CYS A 119 15.55 6.06 19.70
CA CYS A 119 14.26 6.70 19.94
C CYS A 119 13.18 5.64 20.24
N PRO A 120 13.26 4.95 21.40
CA PRO A 120 12.40 3.80 21.72
C PRO A 120 10.91 4.15 21.83
N PHE A 121 10.58 5.44 21.98
CA PHE A 121 9.21 5.94 22.16
C PHE A 121 8.61 6.57 20.89
N LEU A 122 9.27 6.43 19.73
CA LEU A 122 8.77 7.00 18.48
C LEU A 122 7.51 6.26 18.01
N ASN A 123 6.42 7.01 17.80
CA ASN A 123 5.31 6.50 16.99
C ASN A 123 5.82 6.18 15.59
N CYS A 124 5.76 4.91 15.18
CA CYS A 124 6.30 4.45 13.90
C CYS A 124 5.29 4.51 12.75
N TYR A 125 4.13 5.12 12.97
CA TYR A 125 3.19 5.46 11.90
C TYR A 125 2.53 6.82 12.11
N PHE A 126 3.00 7.83 11.37
CA PHE A 126 2.57 9.22 11.56
C PHE A 126 2.68 10.06 10.29
N SER A 127 1.92 11.15 10.25
CA SER A 127 1.94 12.12 9.16
C SER A 127 3.10 13.09 9.30
N ILE A 128 3.88 13.26 8.22
CA ILE A 128 4.89 14.31 8.05
C ILE A 128 4.37 15.47 7.21
N GLY A 129 3.07 15.53 6.91
CA GLY A 129 2.48 16.57 6.08
C GLY A 129 2.75 17.99 6.59
N ALA A 130 2.78 18.20 7.91
CA ALA A 130 3.11 19.50 8.49
C ALA A 130 4.59 19.90 8.26
N GLU A 131 5.51 18.93 8.33
CA GLU A 131 6.92 19.13 8.00
C GLU A 131 7.04 19.54 6.52
N LEU A 132 6.38 18.78 5.64
CA LEU A 132 6.39 19.03 4.20
C LEU A 132 5.61 20.29 3.83
N ALA A 133 4.72 20.80 4.66
CA ALA A 133 4.04 22.06 4.42
C ALA A 133 4.71 23.25 5.13
N LYS A 134 5.96 23.11 5.63
CA LYS A 134 6.68 24.21 6.30
C LYS A 134 6.59 25.51 5.47
N GLY A 135 6.13 26.57 6.12
CA GLY A 135 5.81 27.87 5.52
C GLY A 135 4.32 28.10 5.20
N TYR A 136 3.50 27.05 5.26
CA TYR A 136 2.08 27.07 4.90
C TYR A 136 1.19 26.48 6.00
N GLU A 137 -0.12 26.74 5.90
CA GLU A 137 -1.14 26.05 6.68
C GLU A 137 -1.73 24.92 5.84
N LEU A 138 -1.35 23.66 6.12
CA LEU A 138 -1.84 22.50 5.37
C LEU A 138 -3.27 22.16 5.78
N LYS A 139 -4.20 22.27 4.82
CA LYS A 139 -5.56 21.76 4.98
C LYS A 139 -5.58 20.27 4.68
N LYS A 140 -5.38 19.43 5.71
CA LYS A 140 -5.39 17.98 5.56
C LYS A 140 -6.78 17.49 5.18
N ILE A 141 -6.86 16.75 4.08
CA ILE A 141 -8.06 16.01 3.67
C ILE A 141 -7.79 14.52 3.94
N PRO A 142 -8.52 13.88 4.87
CA PRO A 142 -8.53 12.43 5.07
C PRO A 142 -8.59 11.70 3.72
N THR A 143 -7.68 10.77 3.45
CA THR A 143 -7.55 10.10 2.13
C THR A 143 -7.07 8.66 2.32
N PRO A 144 -7.68 7.65 1.69
CA PRO A 144 -7.16 6.28 1.67
C PRO A 144 -5.83 6.17 0.92
N PHE A 145 -4.95 5.27 1.36
CA PHE A 145 -3.74 4.93 0.64
C PHE A 145 -4.09 4.18 -0.63
N GLY A 146 -3.53 4.57 -1.77
CA GLY A 146 -3.82 3.98 -3.07
C GLY A 146 -5.12 4.46 -3.73
N LEU A 147 -5.84 5.46 -3.17
CA LEU A 147 -7.06 5.99 -3.78
C LEU A 147 -6.84 6.45 -5.23
N ASN A 148 -5.65 6.95 -5.56
CA ASN A 148 -5.28 7.34 -6.93
C ASN A 148 -5.30 6.20 -7.96
N ARG A 149 -5.46 4.95 -7.52
CA ARG A 149 -5.43 3.75 -8.38
C ARG A 149 -6.81 3.28 -8.79
N ILE A 150 -7.89 3.81 -8.20
CA ILE A 150 -9.26 3.29 -8.43
C ILE A 150 -9.84 3.65 -9.79
N LEU A 151 -9.18 4.53 -10.55
CA LEU A 151 -9.67 4.99 -11.83
C LEU A 151 -9.84 3.79 -12.79
N ARG A 152 -11.08 3.50 -13.20
CA ARG A 152 -11.45 2.34 -14.04
C ARG A 152 -11.18 0.98 -13.38
N ALA A 153 -11.13 0.93 -12.05
CA ALA A 153 -11.05 -0.34 -11.33
C ALA A 153 -12.28 -1.20 -11.63
N LYS A 154 -12.07 -2.49 -11.94
CA LYS A 154 -13.15 -3.48 -12.07
C LYS A 154 -13.71 -3.94 -10.74
N GLU A 155 -12.90 -3.84 -9.69
CA GLU A 155 -13.21 -4.16 -8.31
C GLU A 155 -12.32 -3.30 -7.42
N ILE A 156 -12.88 -2.74 -6.33
CA ILE A 156 -12.13 -2.01 -5.32
C ILE A 156 -12.16 -2.82 -4.02
N CYS A 157 -10.99 -3.23 -3.55
CA CYS A 157 -10.84 -3.94 -2.29
C CYS A 157 -10.21 -3.03 -1.25
N VAL A 158 -10.83 -2.91 -0.08
CA VAL A 158 -10.38 -1.99 0.99
C VAL A 158 -9.90 -2.79 2.19
N VAL A 159 -8.64 -2.61 2.56
CA VAL A 159 -8.04 -3.17 3.79
C VAL A 159 -7.75 -2.06 4.81
N THR A 160 -7.36 -2.42 6.03
CA THR A 160 -7.04 -1.46 7.09
C THR A 160 -5.67 -0.80 6.86
N SER A 161 -4.65 -1.61 6.59
CA SER A 161 -3.25 -1.16 6.52
C SER A 161 -2.68 -1.04 5.10
N PRO A 162 -1.80 -0.06 4.85
CA PRO A 162 -1.06 0.06 3.59
C PRO A 162 -0.27 -1.20 3.19
N ILE A 163 0.34 -1.90 4.17
CA ILE A 163 1.13 -3.11 3.87
C ILE A 163 0.23 -4.26 3.41
N ASP A 164 -0.97 -4.41 3.99
CA ASP A 164 -1.93 -5.42 3.54
C ASP A 164 -2.36 -5.15 2.08
N ALA A 165 -2.50 -3.88 1.69
CA ALA A 165 -2.87 -3.52 0.31
C ALA A 165 -1.76 -3.89 -0.68
N ILE A 166 -0.48 -3.75 -0.29
CA ILE A 166 0.67 -4.18 -1.08
C ILE A 166 0.70 -5.71 -1.22
N VAL A 167 0.58 -6.43 -0.11
CA VAL A 167 0.58 -7.91 -0.10
C VAL A 167 -0.53 -8.44 -0.99
N MET A 168 -1.74 -7.92 -0.82
CA MET A 168 -2.88 -8.40 -1.59
C MET A 168 -2.84 -7.96 -3.06
N SER A 169 -2.16 -6.86 -3.39
CA SER A 169 -1.90 -6.52 -4.81
C SER A 169 -0.96 -7.51 -5.50
N ILE A 170 -0.11 -8.21 -4.75
CA ILE A 170 0.75 -9.27 -5.28
C ILE A 170 -0.05 -10.57 -5.43
N ILE A 171 -0.83 -10.94 -4.41
CA ILE A 171 -1.56 -12.23 -4.36
C ILE A 171 -2.82 -12.21 -5.22
N TYR A 172 -3.62 -11.14 -5.15
CA TYR A 172 -4.86 -10.94 -5.91
C TYR A 172 -4.76 -9.68 -6.79
N PRO A 173 -4.00 -9.74 -7.91
CA PRO A 173 -3.75 -8.57 -8.76
C PRO A 173 -4.97 -8.14 -9.60
N TYR A 174 -6.08 -8.87 -9.55
CA TYR A 174 -7.28 -8.61 -10.36
C TYR A 174 -8.18 -7.52 -9.77
N ALA A 175 -7.99 -7.18 -8.50
CA ALA A 175 -8.66 -6.05 -7.85
C ALA A 175 -7.70 -4.89 -7.58
N THR A 176 -8.28 -3.69 -7.48
CA THR A 176 -7.54 -2.52 -7.00
C THR A 176 -7.61 -2.46 -5.50
N TRP A 177 -6.47 -2.68 -4.84
CA TRP A 177 -6.38 -2.64 -3.38
C TRP A 177 -6.06 -1.24 -2.87
N ILE A 178 -6.87 -0.74 -1.95
CA ILE A 178 -6.63 0.50 -1.22
C ILE A 178 -6.66 0.23 0.28
N ALA A 179 -5.98 1.08 1.06
CA ALA A 179 -6.01 0.98 2.51
C ALA A 179 -6.69 2.19 3.15
N SER A 180 -7.53 1.93 4.14
CA SER A 180 -8.17 2.96 4.97
C SER A 180 -7.14 3.90 5.60
N GLY A 181 -5.91 3.42 5.82
CA GLY A 181 -4.78 4.24 6.26
C GLY A 181 -4.63 4.30 7.77
N TYR A 182 -5.33 3.49 8.55
CA TYR A 182 -5.00 3.22 9.95
C TYR A 182 -4.96 1.71 10.17
N GLU A 183 -3.87 1.24 10.77
CA GLU A 183 -3.75 -0.18 11.13
C GLU A 183 -4.81 -0.53 12.18
N GLY A 184 -5.38 -1.73 12.10
CA GLY A 184 -6.45 -2.17 13.00
C GLY A 184 -7.85 -1.87 12.47
N LYS A 185 -8.12 -0.64 12.01
CA LYS A 185 -9.49 -0.12 11.85
C LYS A 185 -9.75 0.59 10.53
N PHE A 186 -11.00 0.60 10.10
CA PHE A 186 -11.45 1.45 9.02
C PHE A 186 -11.53 2.90 9.50
N SER A 187 -10.80 3.78 8.82
CA SER A 187 -10.64 5.16 9.27
C SER A 187 -11.69 6.11 8.70
N VAL A 188 -11.76 7.30 9.31
CA VAL A 188 -12.53 8.47 8.83
C VAL A 188 -12.29 8.81 7.35
N ASN A 189 -11.20 8.34 6.76
CA ASN A 189 -10.89 8.52 5.34
C ASN A 189 -12.02 7.99 4.43
N LEU A 190 -12.72 6.91 4.81
CA LEU A 190 -13.80 6.34 3.99
C LEU A 190 -15.12 7.12 4.08
N PHE A 191 -15.27 7.95 5.11
CA PHE A 191 -16.47 8.78 5.33
C PHE A 191 -16.35 10.17 4.72
N HIS A 192 -15.15 10.57 4.28
CA HIS A 192 -14.95 11.92 3.79
C HIS A 192 -15.67 12.15 2.45
N PRO A 193 -16.52 13.19 2.30
CA PRO A 193 -17.36 13.38 1.11
C PRO A 193 -16.62 13.37 -0.23
N TYR A 194 -15.41 13.95 -0.29
CA TYR A 194 -14.58 13.88 -1.50
C TYR A 194 -14.19 12.44 -1.88
N ASN A 195 -13.82 11.59 -0.93
CA ASN A 195 -13.43 10.22 -1.23
C ASN A 195 -14.66 9.37 -1.57
N VAL A 196 -15.77 9.56 -0.87
CA VAL A 196 -17.05 8.92 -1.18
C VAL A 196 -17.47 9.24 -2.61
N ARG A 197 -17.36 10.51 -3.02
CA ARG A 197 -17.62 10.92 -4.40
C ARG A 197 -16.69 10.24 -5.40
N GLU A 198 -15.37 10.30 -5.16
CA GLU A 198 -14.36 9.70 -6.04
C GLU A 198 -14.58 8.18 -6.22
N ILE A 199 -14.93 7.46 -5.14
CA ILE A 199 -15.24 6.02 -5.16
C ILE A 199 -16.56 5.75 -5.89
N ARG A 200 -17.62 6.51 -5.58
CA ARG A 200 -18.94 6.35 -6.21
C ARG A 200 -18.91 6.54 -7.71
N GLU A 201 -18.11 7.49 -8.20
CA GLU A 201 -17.96 7.75 -9.63
C GLU A 201 -17.36 6.57 -10.40
N GLN A 202 -16.71 5.61 -9.72
CA GLN A 202 -16.18 4.41 -10.38
C GLN A 202 -17.26 3.38 -10.71
N ARG A 203 -18.46 3.46 -10.11
CA ARG A 203 -19.59 2.56 -10.37
C ARG A 203 -19.22 1.06 -10.32
N THR A 204 -18.31 0.71 -9.41
CA THR A 204 -17.81 -0.65 -9.21
C THR A 204 -18.14 -1.13 -7.80
N GLN A 205 -18.21 -2.45 -7.62
CA GLN A 205 -18.32 -3.07 -6.32
C GLN A 205 -17.10 -2.69 -5.47
N VAL A 206 -17.38 -2.33 -4.22
CA VAL A 206 -16.41 -2.18 -3.14
C VAL A 206 -16.55 -3.36 -2.19
N THR A 207 -15.45 -4.04 -1.89
CA THR A 207 -15.40 -5.10 -0.88
C THR A 207 -14.50 -4.65 0.27
N LEU A 208 -15.04 -4.61 1.48
CA LEU A 208 -14.31 -4.28 2.70
C LEU A 208 -13.72 -5.56 3.32
N PHE A 209 -12.41 -5.57 3.55
CA PHE A 209 -11.65 -6.63 4.21
C PHE A 209 -11.17 -6.14 5.57
N PRO A 210 -11.99 -6.24 6.62
CA PRO A 210 -11.60 -5.83 7.97
C PRO A 210 -10.53 -6.74 8.57
N GLU A 211 -9.87 -6.25 9.60
CA GLU A 211 -9.25 -7.15 10.58
C GLU A 211 -10.33 -7.86 11.38
N TYR A 212 -10.07 -9.11 11.76
CA TYR A 212 -11.07 -9.97 12.40
C TYR A 212 -11.78 -9.33 13.60
N SER A 213 -11.04 -8.57 14.43
CA SER A 213 -11.61 -7.89 15.60
C SER A 213 -12.59 -6.75 15.29
N ASN A 214 -12.72 -6.35 14.02
CA ASN A 214 -13.41 -5.11 13.63
C ASN A 214 -14.51 -5.32 12.58
N ILE A 215 -15.14 -6.51 12.53
CA ILE A 215 -16.25 -6.81 11.61
C ILE A 215 -17.45 -5.88 11.83
N ASN A 216 -17.82 -5.62 13.09
CA ASN A 216 -18.94 -4.74 13.40
C ASN A 216 -18.72 -3.31 12.89
N GLU A 217 -17.49 -2.80 13.04
CA GLU A 217 -17.10 -1.49 12.48
C GLU A 217 -17.15 -1.52 10.94
N ALA A 218 -16.72 -2.61 10.32
CA ALA A 218 -16.80 -2.78 8.87
C ALA A 218 -18.24 -2.73 8.34
N ASN A 219 -19.17 -3.38 9.03
CA ASN A 219 -20.58 -3.34 8.65
C ASN A 219 -21.15 -1.91 8.74
N GLN A 220 -20.79 -1.15 9.77
CA GLN A 220 -21.19 0.26 9.88
C GLN A 220 -20.62 1.13 8.75
N VAL A 221 -19.37 0.88 8.35
CA VAL A 221 -18.74 1.55 7.20
C VAL A 221 -19.46 1.16 5.91
N ALA A 222 -19.76 -0.13 5.72
CA ALA A 222 -20.49 -0.61 4.55
C ALA A 222 -21.87 0.03 4.44
N ASP A 223 -22.64 0.07 5.54
CA ASP A 223 -23.96 0.71 5.59
C ASP A 223 -23.89 2.19 5.18
N TYR A 224 -22.88 2.91 5.65
CA TYR A 224 -22.68 4.30 5.27
C TYR A 224 -22.37 4.46 3.77
N LEU A 225 -21.50 3.61 3.22
CA LEU A 225 -21.13 3.65 1.80
C LEU A 225 -22.31 3.27 0.90
N VAL A 226 -23.11 2.27 1.29
CA VAL A 226 -24.36 1.90 0.62
C VAL A 226 -25.36 3.06 0.62
N LYS A 227 -25.60 3.68 1.78
CA LYS A 227 -26.45 4.89 1.89
C LYS A 227 -25.93 6.06 1.04
N SER A 228 -24.63 6.10 0.78
CA SER A 228 -24.00 7.11 -0.08
C SER A 228 -24.07 6.78 -1.58
N GLY A 229 -24.66 5.64 -1.95
CA GLY A 229 -24.84 5.19 -3.34
C GLY A 229 -23.67 4.37 -3.89
N ILE A 230 -22.86 3.76 -3.03
CA ILE A 230 -21.74 2.89 -3.43
C ILE A 230 -22.12 1.44 -3.16
N GLN A 231 -22.10 0.60 -4.20
CA GLN A 231 -22.29 -0.84 -4.05
C GLN A 231 -21.15 -1.41 -3.18
N THR A 232 -21.44 -1.72 -1.93
CA THR A 232 -20.44 -2.08 -0.93
C THR A 232 -20.87 -3.33 -0.17
N GLN A 233 -19.92 -4.23 0.08
CA GLN A 233 -20.11 -5.42 0.91
C GLN A 233 -18.92 -5.60 1.85
N VAL A 234 -19.15 -6.28 2.98
CA VAL A 234 -18.07 -6.79 3.85
C VAL A 234 -17.74 -8.22 3.41
N TYR A 235 -16.45 -8.55 3.37
CA TYR A 235 -15.99 -9.91 3.06
C TYR A 235 -16.52 -10.91 4.10
N GLN A 236 -17.37 -11.84 3.65
CA GLN A 236 -18.25 -12.66 4.50
C GLN A 236 -17.53 -13.84 5.15
N GLN A 237 -16.41 -14.27 4.58
CA GLN A 237 -15.70 -15.49 4.95
C GLN A 237 -14.73 -15.26 6.12
N ILE A 238 -14.61 -14.00 6.58
CA ILE A 238 -13.69 -13.62 7.65
C ILE A 238 -13.90 -14.45 8.94
N ASP A 239 -15.13 -14.88 9.21
CA ASP A 239 -15.47 -15.71 10.38
C ASP A 239 -14.95 -17.16 10.24
N ILE A 240 -14.98 -17.72 9.04
CA ILE A 240 -14.43 -19.06 8.74
C ILE A 240 -12.91 -19.02 8.94
N LEU A 241 -12.28 -17.94 8.50
CA LEU A 241 -10.84 -17.75 8.61
C LEU A 241 -10.36 -17.52 10.06
N ARG A 242 -11.27 -17.45 11.05
CA ARG A 242 -10.94 -17.29 12.49
C ARG A 242 -10.14 -18.45 13.09
N LYS A 243 -10.11 -19.62 12.45
CA LYS A 243 -9.32 -20.75 12.95
C LYS A 243 -7.97 -20.90 12.25
N TRP A 244 -7.71 -20.11 11.22
CA TRP A 244 -6.52 -20.25 10.41
C TRP A 244 -5.31 -19.60 11.09
N ASP A 245 -4.13 -20.16 10.87
CA ASP A 245 -2.91 -19.51 11.31
C ASP A 245 -2.67 -18.21 10.53
N TYR A 246 -1.91 -17.29 11.14
CA TYR A 246 -1.53 -16.02 10.54
C TYR A 246 -0.13 -15.62 11.00
N ILE A 247 0.51 -14.73 10.26
CA ILE A 247 1.80 -14.16 10.64
C ILE A 247 1.64 -12.84 11.41
N GLY A 248 2.63 -12.52 12.26
CA GLY A 248 2.68 -11.25 12.99
C GLY A 248 1.64 -11.14 14.10
N ASP A 249 1.31 -9.91 14.48
CA ASP A 249 0.43 -9.58 15.61
C ASP A 249 -1.01 -9.18 15.19
N ARG A 250 -1.27 -9.12 13.88
CA ARG A 250 -2.57 -8.73 13.32
C ARG A 250 -3.16 -9.83 12.46
N ARG A 251 -4.47 -9.98 12.58
CA ARG A 251 -5.24 -10.93 11.79
C ARG A 251 -5.99 -10.22 10.66
N SER A 252 -5.31 -10.07 9.54
CA SER A 252 -5.86 -9.56 8.28
C SER A 252 -5.88 -10.68 7.24
N ILE A 253 -6.62 -10.47 6.15
CA ILE A 253 -6.59 -11.40 5.01
C ILE A 253 -5.17 -11.58 4.47
N ALA A 254 -4.35 -10.53 4.48
CA ALA A 254 -2.97 -10.57 4.02
C ALA A 254 -2.08 -11.44 4.94
N THR A 255 -2.22 -11.34 6.26
CA THR A 255 -1.40 -12.16 7.18
C THR A 255 -1.77 -13.64 7.16
N ILE A 256 -3.04 -13.95 6.87
CA ILE A 256 -3.49 -15.32 6.59
C ILE A 256 -2.89 -15.80 5.26
N ALA A 257 -3.03 -15.01 4.19
CA ALA A 257 -2.51 -15.37 2.87
C ALA A 257 -0.99 -15.62 2.88
N LEU A 258 -0.22 -14.80 3.60
CA LEU A 258 1.21 -14.99 3.78
C LEU A 258 1.53 -16.25 4.58
N LYS A 259 0.71 -16.60 5.58
CA LYS A 259 0.89 -17.86 6.32
C LYS A 259 0.65 -19.07 5.42
N THR A 260 -0.36 -19.01 4.56
CA THR A 260 -0.62 -20.03 3.55
C THR A 260 0.53 -20.14 2.54
N LEU A 261 1.20 -19.03 2.20
CA LEU A 261 2.44 -19.09 1.41
C LEU A 261 3.61 -19.79 2.12
N GLU A 262 3.78 -19.59 3.43
CA GLU A 262 4.81 -20.34 4.19
C GLU A 262 4.58 -21.86 4.12
N GLN A 263 3.32 -22.27 3.98
CA GLN A 263 2.89 -23.66 3.81
C GLN A 263 3.01 -24.17 2.36
N GLN A 264 3.67 -23.42 1.47
CA GLN A 264 3.98 -23.80 0.08
C GLN A 264 2.77 -23.92 -0.87
N PHE A 265 1.64 -23.30 -0.52
CA PHE A 265 0.50 -23.22 -1.43
C PHE A 265 0.75 -22.24 -2.57
N SER A 266 0.22 -22.53 -3.76
CA SER A 266 0.29 -21.61 -4.90
C SER A 266 -0.64 -20.41 -4.72
N TYR A 267 -0.47 -19.36 -5.54
CA TYR A 267 -1.41 -18.24 -5.53
C TYR A 267 -2.83 -18.67 -5.90
N SER A 268 -2.99 -19.59 -6.85
CA SER A 268 -4.31 -20.12 -7.21
C SER A 268 -4.98 -20.78 -6.02
N ASP A 269 -4.26 -21.63 -5.28
CA ASP A 269 -4.77 -22.29 -4.08
C ASP A 269 -5.19 -21.26 -3.03
N ILE A 270 -4.39 -20.22 -2.82
CA ILE A 270 -4.70 -19.15 -1.87
C ILE A 270 -5.96 -18.39 -2.30
N LEU A 271 -6.11 -18.06 -3.59
CA LEU A 271 -7.27 -17.33 -4.08
C LEU A 271 -8.56 -18.16 -3.93
N ILE A 272 -8.50 -19.48 -4.19
CA ILE A 272 -9.61 -20.42 -3.99
C ILE A 272 -9.92 -20.57 -2.50
N ALA A 273 -8.89 -20.80 -1.68
CA ALA A 273 -8.97 -20.96 -0.23
C ALA A 273 -9.60 -19.73 0.44
N LEU A 274 -9.26 -18.54 -0.03
CA LEU A 274 -9.83 -17.27 0.42
C LEU A 274 -11.12 -16.90 -0.34
N GLN A 275 -11.65 -17.76 -1.20
CA GLN A 275 -12.88 -17.52 -1.98
C GLN A 275 -12.88 -16.14 -2.69
N LEU A 276 -11.71 -15.70 -3.15
CA LEU A 276 -11.54 -14.43 -3.87
C LEU A 276 -11.90 -14.58 -5.35
N VAL A 277 -11.83 -15.82 -5.86
CA VAL A 277 -12.18 -16.21 -7.22
C VAL A 277 -12.72 -17.63 -7.20
N ASN A 278 -13.55 -17.97 -8.18
CA ASN A 278 -13.91 -19.37 -8.46
C ASN A 278 -12.89 -19.99 -9.42
N GLU A 279 -12.78 -21.32 -9.42
CA GLU A 279 -11.83 -22.07 -10.25
C GLU A 279 -11.91 -21.70 -11.74
N ASP A 280 -13.13 -21.54 -12.28
CA ASP A 280 -13.37 -21.17 -13.69
C ASP A 280 -12.80 -19.80 -14.08
N LYS A 281 -12.77 -18.87 -13.12
CA LYS A 281 -12.21 -17.52 -13.32
C LYS A 281 -10.68 -17.55 -13.38
N ILE A 282 -10.03 -18.44 -12.62
CA ILE A 282 -8.58 -18.62 -12.66
C ILE A 282 -8.16 -19.18 -14.02
N ILE A 283 -8.87 -20.20 -14.53
CA ILE A 283 -8.53 -20.88 -15.78
C ILE A 283 -8.65 -19.92 -16.97
N SER A 284 -9.74 -19.15 -17.05
CA SER A 284 -9.95 -18.15 -18.11
C SER A 284 -8.90 -17.03 -18.09
N GLU A 285 -8.52 -16.53 -16.92
CA GLU A 285 -7.55 -15.43 -16.80
C GLU A 285 -6.09 -15.87 -16.96
N GLN A 286 -5.74 -17.12 -16.61
CA GLN A 286 -4.44 -17.72 -16.99
C GLN A 286 -4.30 -17.84 -18.51
N TYR A 287 -5.39 -18.17 -19.19
CA TYR A 287 -5.43 -18.22 -20.66
C TYR A 287 -5.17 -16.82 -21.26
N ASP A 288 -5.82 -15.78 -20.74
CA ASP A 288 -5.60 -14.40 -21.19
C ASP A 288 -4.18 -13.90 -20.95
N LYS A 289 -3.57 -14.21 -19.80
CA LYS A 289 -2.17 -13.87 -19.50
C LYS A 289 -1.19 -14.62 -20.40
N ALA A 290 -1.43 -15.91 -20.69
CA ALA A 290 -0.61 -16.69 -21.60
C ALA A 290 -0.65 -16.08 -23.01
N VAL A 291 -1.84 -15.73 -23.51
CA VAL A 291 -2.04 -15.08 -24.82
C VAL A 291 -1.41 -13.69 -24.90
N TYR A 292 -1.47 -12.90 -23.81
CA TYR A 292 -0.78 -11.61 -23.73
C TYR A 292 0.75 -11.75 -23.70
N SER A 293 1.27 -12.76 -23.00
CA SER A 293 2.70 -13.07 -22.97
C SER A 293 3.21 -13.49 -24.35
N THR A 294 2.47 -14.33 -25.08
CA THR A 294 2.84 -14.71 -26.47
C THR A 294 2.81 -13.51 -27.41
N LYS A 295 1.83 -12.60 -27.26
CA LYS A 295 1.79 -11.36 -28.05
C LYS A 295 2.96 -10.42 -27.74
N LEU A 296 3.40 -10.33 -26.49
CA LEU A 296 4.58 -9.55 -26.12
C LEU A 296 5.85 -10.17 -26.71
N GLU A 297 6.02 -11.50 -26.63
CA GLU A 297 7.16 -12.23 -27.21
C GLU A 297 7.20 -12.16 -28.74
N LEU A 298 6.03 -12.20 -29.40
CA LEU A 298 5.94 -11.95 -30.84
C LEU A 298 6.33 -10.50 -31.16
N SER A 299 5.88 -9.51 -30.38
CA SER A 299 6.24 -8.11 -30.62
C SER A 299 7.73 -7.81 -30.43
N THR A 300 8.40 -8.48 -29.48
CA THR A 300 9.86 -8.36 -29.27
C THR A 300 10.66 -9.12 -30.32
N HIS A 301 10.12 -10.19 -30.90
CA HIS A 301 10.72 -10.84 -32.06
C HIS A 301 10.62 -9.97 -33.33
N PHE A 302 9.52 -9.26 -33.55
CA PHE A 302 9.38 -8.36 -34.70
C PHE A 302 10.23 -7.08 -34.58
N SER A 303 10.45 -6.55 -33.39
CA SER A 303 11.37 -5.41 -33.21
C SER A 303 12.85 -5.81 -33.43
N ASN A 304 13.26 -6.99 -32.96
CA ASN A 304 14.64 -7.48 -33.15
C ASN A 304 14.97 -7.86 -34.60
N ILE A 305 13.97 -8.14 -35.45
CA ILE A 305 14.18 -8.40 -36.89
C ILE A 305 14.41 -7.09 -37.67
N ASN A 306 13.84 -5.97 -37.23
CA ASN A 306 14.00 -4.68 -37.89
C ASN A 306 15.34 -3.99 -37.56
N ASP A 307 15.90 -4.19 -36.36
CA ASP A 307 17.19 -3.60 -35.99
C ASP A 307 18.40 -4.27 -36.67
N LYS A 308 18.26 -5.52 -37.13
CA LYS A 308 19.34 -6.22 -37.86
C LYS A 308 19.46 -5.85 -39.34
N LYS A 309 18.57 -5.02 -39.90
CA LYS A 309 18.63 -4.61 -41.31
C LYS A 309 19.24 -3.22 -41.57
N ILE A 310 19.62 -2.46 -40.53
CA ILE A 310 20.07 -1.06 -40.71
C ILE A 310 21.60 -0.89 -40.62
N ASN A 311 22.36 -1.84 -40.06
CA ASN A 311 23.83 -1.74 -39.97
C ASN A 311 24.56 -2.62 -40.99
N GLY A 312 24.35 -2.35 -42.28
CA GLY A 312 25.06 -3.04 -43.34
C GLY A 312 24.97 -2.34 -44.68
N LYS A 313 25.66 -1.20 -44.82
CA LYS A 313 26.36 -0.70 -46.03
C LYS A 313 26.60 0.81 -45.94
N LYS A 314 27.84 1.18 -45.66
CA LYS A 314 28.66 2.05 -46.49
C LYS A 314 30.12 1.86 -46.08
#